data_AF-A0A7M7KFL2-F1
#
_entry.id   AF-A0A7M7KFL2-F1
#
_cell.length_a   1.000
_cell.length_b   1.000
_cell.length_c   1.000
_cell.angle_alpha   90.00
_cell.angle_beta   90.00
_cell.angle_gamma   90.00
#
_symmetry.space_group_name_H-M   'P 1'
#
loop_
_entity.id
_entity.type
_entity.pdbx_description
1 polymer ?
#
loop_
_entity_poly.entity_id
_entity_poly.type
_entity_poly.pdbx_seq_one_letter_code
_entity_poly.pdbx_strand_id
1 'polypeptide(L)'
;MDADSNKLSRWDHIERDEYKEVLLDFVEKDIGSAKGRRAVIRSLFMLLWLPLFALTTFASLALYQPDVSLWILDHPTIANASFIVMPLLHFLLIFCPPVKTSTPLTLLVLAVFILDFAYVEAALSVIYETYCAFMTNLICLLTCTQIVILSMTLLDLTTALGVLIIFSGHIINYVVVAAAVTASIVDKAITAPQTCILHT
;
A
#
# COMPACT_ATOMS: atom_id res chain seq x y z
N MET A 1 -8.47 -20.49 -38.17
CA MET A 1 -7.80 -19.54 -37.25
C MET A 1 -8.50 -19.58 -35.89
N ASP A 2 -8.91 -20.79 -35.44
CA ASP A 2 -10.00 -20.96 -34.47
C ASP A 2 -9.61 -21.79 -33.23
N ALA A 3 -8.46 -22.48 -33.28
CA ALA A 3 -7.99 -23.31 -32.17
C ALA A 3 -7.39 -22.47 -31.03
N ASP A 4 -6.84 -21.29 -31.34
CA ASP A 4 -6.22 -20.40 -30.37
C ASP A 4 -7.28 -19.59 -29.59
N SER A 5 -8.35 -19.16 -30.29
CA SER A 5 -9.51 -18.50 -29.68
C SER A 5 -10.19 -19.36 -28.60
N ASN A 6 -10.36 -20.66 -28.85
CA ASN A 6 -11.01 -21.59 -27.90
C ASN A 6 -10.13 -21.92 -26.68
N LYS A 7 -8.80 -21.92 -26.85
CA LYS A 7 -7.89 -22.02 -25.70
C LYS A 7 -7.95 -20.75 -24.86
N LEU A 8 -7.86 -19.58 -25.50
CA LEU A 8 -7.89 -18.29 -24.81
C LEU A 8 -9.20 -18.09 -24.02
N SER A 9 -10.35 -18.46 -24.60
CA SER A 9 -11.64 -18.40 -23.90
C SER A 9 -11.74 -19.38 -22.72
N ARG A 10 -11.12 -20.56 -22.83
CA ARG A 10 -11.14 -21.57 -21.76
C ARG A 10 -10.26 -21.17 -20.57
N TRP A 11 -9.09 -20.58 -20.80
CA TRP A 11 -8.25 -20.04 -19.74
C TRP A 11 -8.91 -18.83 -19.06
N ASP A 12 -9.58 -17.95 -19.82
CA ASP A 12 -10.33 -16.81 -19.27
C ASP A 12 -11.47 -17.24 -18.31
N HIS A 13 -12.12 -18.39 -18.54
CA HIS A 13 -13.14 -18.91 -17.62
C HIS A 13 -12.54 -19.44 -16.31
N ILE A 14 -11.53 -20.32 -16.37
CA ILE A 14 -10.90 -20.94 -15.17
C ILE A 14 -10.35 -19.87 -14.23
N GLU A 15 -9.74 -18.84 -14.80
CA GLU A 15 -9.01 -17.83 -14.05
C GLU A 15 -9.93 -16.74 -13.50
N ARG A 16 -10.98 -16.34 -14.23
CA ARG A 16 -12.08 -15.48 -13.73
C ARG A 16 -12.79 -16.11 -12.53
N ASP A 17 -12.96 -17.42 -12.54
CA ASP A 17 -13.58 -18.15 -11.45
C ASP A 17 -12.69 -18.13 -10.19
N GLU A 18 -11.36 -18.15 -10.31
CA GLU A 18 -10.45 -18.06 -9.15
C GLU A 18 -10.51 -16.71 -8.42
N TYR A 19 -10.56 -15.57 -9.14
CA TYR A 19 -10.68 -14.24 -8.49
C TYR A 19 -12.07 -13.98 -7.94
N LYS A 20 -13.10 -14.38 -8.69
CA LYS A 20 -14.45 -14.39 -8.16
C LYS A 20 -14.51 -15.31 -6.98
N GLU A 21 -13.84 -16.45 -6.93
CA GLU A 21 -13.83 -17.31 -5.75
C GLU A 21 -13.03 -16.73 -4.58
N VAL A 22 -11.95 -15.97 -4.81
CA VAL A 22 -11.25 -15.28 -3.71
C VAL A 22 -12.10 -14.12 -3.17
N LEU A 23 -12.65 -13.27 -4.05
CA LEU A 23 -13.54 -12.17 -3.65
C LEU A 23 -14.89 -12.66 -3.14
N LEU A 24 -15.48 -13.69 -3.76
CA LEU A 24 -16.72 -14.33 -3.31
C LEU A 24 -16.45 -15.16 -2.07
N ASP A 25 -15.29 -15.80 -1.85
CA ASP A 25 -14.97 -16.37 -0.52
C ASP A 25 -14.88 -15.24 0.50
N PHE A 26 -14.39 -14.04 0.15
CA PHE A 26 -14.46 -12.89 1.06
C PHE A 26 -15.90 -12.37 1.28
N VAL A 27 -16.72 -12.30 0.24
CA VAL A 27 -18.10 -11.76 0.29
C VAL A 27 -19.11 -12.79 0.85
N GLU A 28 -19.03 -14.05 0.48
CA GLU A 28 -19.85 -15.18 0.97
C GLU A 28 -19.57 -15.43 2.45
N LYS A 29 -18.30 -15.33 2.87
CA LYS A 29 -17.90 -15.44 4.28
C LYS A 29 -18.33 -14.21 5.10
N ASP A 30 -18.69 -13.10 4.46
CA ASP A 30 -19.33 -11.92 5.08
C ASP A 30 -20.82 -12.17 5.35
N ILE A 31 -21.49 -12.93 4.47
CA ILE A 31 -22.94 -13.23 4.52
C ILE A 31 -23.26 -14.42 5.46
N GLY A 32 -22.32 -15.36 5.67
CA GLY A 32 -22.64 -16.69 6.22
C GLY A 32 -22.73 -16.88 7.75
N SER A 33 -22.02 -16.13 8.62
CA SER A 33 -22.10 -16.34 10.09
C SER A 33 -21.31 -15.29 10.88
N ALA A 34 -21.71 -14.98 12.12
CA ALA A 34 -20.96 -14.12 13.04
C ALA A 34 -19.50 -14.58 13.31
N LYS A 35 -19.18 -15.86 13.05
CA LYS A 35 -17.81 -16.40 13.08
C LYS A 35 -17.02 -16.16 11.79
N GLY A 36 -17.69 -15.96 10.65
CA GLY A 36 -17.09 -15.70 9.33
C GLY A 36 -16.55 -14.27 9.19
N ARG A 37 -17.25 -13.27 9.76
CA ARG A 37 -16.87 -11.84 9.64
C ARG A 37 -15.44 -11.53 10.09
N ARG A 38 -14.93 -12.17 11.14
CA ARG A 38 -13.54 -11.96 11.61
C ARG A 38 -12.51 -12.47 10.59
N ALA A 39 -12.76 -13.63 9.99
CA ALA A 39 -11.87 -14.18 8.96
C ALA A 39 -11.85 -13.30 7.70
N VAL A 40 -12.99 -12.72 7.33
CA VAL A 40 -13.11 -11.77 6.20
C VAL A 40 -12.33 -10.49 6.47
N ILE A 41 -12.55 -9.87 7.63
CA ILE A 41 -11.83 -8.65 8.04
C ILE A 41 -10.32 -8.92 7.99
N ARG A 42 -9.85 -10.02 8.56
CA ARG A 42 -8.42 -10.38 8.51
C ARG A 42 -7.89 -10.40 7.08
N SER A 43 -8.56 -11.09 6.16
CA SER A 43 -8.08 -11.24 4.80
C SER A 43 -8.11 -9.92 4.02
N LEU A 44 -9.15 -9.10 4.22
CA LEU A 44 -9.22 -7.76 3.61
C LEU A 44 -8.08 -6.87 4.08
N PHE A 45 -7.83 -6.81 5.39
CA PHE A 45 -6.74 -6.01 5.93
C PHE A 45 -5.37 -6.57 5.57
N MET A 46 -5.21 -7.88 5.42
CA MET A 46 -3.98 -8.47 4.88
C MET A 46 -3.75 -8.13 3.41
N LEU A 47 -4.82 -8.10 2.60
CA LEU A 47 -4.74 -7.68 1.20
C LEU A 47 -4.31 -6.21 1.09
N LEU A 48 -4.84 -5.34 1.96
CA LEU A 48 -4.46 -3.92 2.03
C LEU A 48 -3.05 -3.70 2.60
N TRP A 49 -2.62 -4.56 3.52
CA TRP A 49 -1.32 -4.48 4.16
C TRP A 49 -0.17 -4.60 3.16
N LEU A 50 -0.30 -5.45 2.13
CA LEU A 50 0.76 -5.70 1.16
C LEU A 50 1.11 -4.45 0.31
N PRO A 51 0.16 -3.73 -0.31
CA PRO A 51 0.43 -2.44 -0.96
C PRO A 51 1.02 -1.39 -0.01
N LEU A 52 0.47 -1.26 1.20
CA LEU A 52 0.97 -0.29 2.20
C LEU A 52 2.42 -0.58 2.61
N PHE A 53 2.78 -1.86 2.72
CA PHE A 53 4.14 -2.27 3.01
C PHE A 53 5.10 -1.89 1.89
N ALA A 54 4.70 -2.13 0.63
CA ALA A 54 5.48 -1.73 -0.53
C ALA A 54 5.69 -0.21 -0.56
N LEU A 55 4.61 0.58 -0.40
CA LEU A 55 4.67 2.04 -0.40
C LEU A 55 5.59 2.59 0.71
N THR A 56 5.44 2.07 1.93
CA THR A 56 6.27 2.47 3.08
C THR A 56 7.75 2.16 2.82
N THR A 57 8.04 0.99 2.24
CA THR A 57 9.41 0.55 1.94
C THR A 57 10.04 1.45 0.89
N PHE A 58 9.37 1.70 -0.23
CA PHE A 58 9.86 2.59 -1.29
C PHE A 58 10.06 4.02 -0.80
N ALA A 59 9.10 4.58 -0.06
CA ALA A 59 9.22 5.92 0.52
C ALA A 59 10.39 6.01 1.50
N SER A 60 10.62 4.97 2.32
CA SER A 60 11.76 4.92 3.23
C SER A 60 13.10 4.91 2.47
N LEU A 61 13.21 4.10 1.41
CA LEU A 61 14.43 4.05 0.59
C LEU A 61 14.71 5.42 -0.04
N ALA A 62 13.69 6.08 -0.59
CA ALA A 62 13.85 7.40 -1.19
C ALA A 62 14.22 8.50 -0.19
N LEU A 63 13.74 8.44 1.06
CA LEU A 63 14.01 9.46 2.08
C LEU A 63 15.31 9.24 2.87
N TYR A 64 15.74 7.99 3.05
CA TYR A 64 16.91 7.66 3.85
C TYR A 64 18.17 7.43 3.00
N GLN A 65 18.04 7.01 1.73
CA GLN A 65 19.19 6.83 0.84
C GLN A 65 19.38 8.05 -0.08
N PRO A 66 20.47 8.82 0.07
CA PRO A 66 20.69 10.05 -0.72
C PRO A 66 20.89 9.78 -2.22
N ASP A 67 21.45 8.62 -2.58
CA ASP A 67 21.64 8.27 -4.00
C ASP A 67 20.30 8.13 -4.74
N VAL A 68 19.27 7.64 -4.04
CA VAL A 68 17.93 7.42 -4.62
C VAL A 68 17.21 8.75 -4.78
N SER A 69 17.28 9.65 -3.80
CA SER A 69 16.66 10.97 -3.90
C SER A 69 17.32 11.82 -4.99
N LEU A 70 18.65 11.77 -5.11
CA LEU A 70 19.38 12.46 -6.17
C LEU A 70 19.02 11.91 -7.56
N TRP A 71 18.90 10.58 -7.71
CA TRP A 71 18.49 9.99 -8.98
C TRP A 71 17.10 10.44 -9.44
N ILE A 72 16.15 10.54 -8.50
CA ILE A 72 14.79 11.05 -8.77
C ILE A 72 14.83 12.51 -9.22
N LEU A 73 15.65 13.34 -8.56
CA LEU A 73 15.81 14.75 -8.91
C LEU A 73 16.51 14.95 -10.26
N ASP A 74 17.45 14.07 -10.63
CA ASP A 74 18.21 14.13 -11.88
C ASP A 74 17.39 13.67 -13.10
N HIS A 75 16.31 12.90 -12.89
CA HIS A 75 15.44 12.38 -13.96
C HIS A 75 13.99 12.89 -13.86
N PRO A 76 13.72 14.20 -14.01
CA PRO A 76 12.37 14.77 -13.90
C PRO A 76 11.41 14.30 -15.00
N THR A 77 11.94 13.81 -16.12
CA THR A 77 11.15 13.25 -17.23
C THR A 77 10.42 11.97 -16.81
N ILE A 78 11.07 11.14 -16.00
CA ILE A 78 10.50 9.88 -15.49
C ILE A 78 9.42 10.21 -14.45
N ALA A 79 9.71 11.14 -13.52
CA ALA A 79 8.75 11.63 -12.55
C ALA A 79 7.47 12.14 -13.22
N ASN A 80 7.59 13.04 -14.20
CA ASN A 80 6.45 13.61 -14.91
C ASN A 80 5.68 12.56 -15.74
N ALA A 81 6.38 11.58 -16.33
CA ALA A 81 5.73 10.47 -17.03
C ALA A 81 4.88 9.62 -16.07
N SER A 82 5.42 9.24 -14.90
CA SER A 82 4.69 8.49 -13.89
C SER A 82 3.48 9.24 -13.33
N PHE A 83 3.56 10.56 -13.15
CA PHE A 83 2.40 11.37 -12.77
C PHE A 83 1.23 11.29 -13.76
N ILE A 84 1.52 11.09 -15.05
CA ILE A 84 0.50 10.94 -16.10
C ILE A 84 0.04 9.48 -16.20
N VAL A 85 0.96 8.53 -16.04
CA VAL A 85 0.68 7.09 -16.14
C VAL A 85 -0.19 6.61 -14.98
N MET A 86 0.03 7.09 -13.75
CA MET A 86 -0.75 6.72 -12.57
C MET A 86 -2.27 6.87 -12.76
N PRO A 87 -2.80 8.06 -13.13
CA PRO A 87 -4.24 8.21 -13.35
C PRO A 87 -4.71 7.38 -14.55
N LEU A 88 -3.91 7.24 -15.61
CA LEU A 88 -4.27 6.39 -16.75
C LEU A 88 -4.42 4.91 -16.36
N LEU A 89 -3.51 4.38 -15.55
CA LEU A 89 -3.61 3.03 -14.98
C LEU A 89 -4.85 2.90 -14.09
N HIS A 90 -5.16 3.93 -13.31
CA HIS A 90 -6.37 3.96 -12.48
C HIS A 90 -7.66 3.96 -13.34
N PHE A 91 -7.69 4.76 -14.40
CA PHE A 91 -8.77 4.78 -15.39
C PHE A 91 -8.90 3.42 -16.08
N LEU A 92 -7.79 2.79 -16.47
CA LEU A 92 -7.79 1.47 -17.08
C LEU A 92 -8.42 0.42 -16.15
N LEU A 93 -8.07 0.43 -14.86
CA LEU A 93 -8.62 -0.48 -13.86
C LEU A 93 -10.13 -0.28 -13.64
N ILE A 94 -10.62 0.97 -13.66
CA ILE A 94 -12.03 1.29 -13.45
C ILE A 94 -12.88 1.01 -14.69
N PHE A 95 -12.42 1.47 -15.86
CA PHE A 95 -13.23 1.56 -17.08
C PHE A 95 -13.02 0.43 -18.08
N CYS A 96 -11.94 -0.36 -18.00
CA CYS A 96 -11.75 -1.51 -18.90
C CYS A 96 -12.30 -2.81 -18.31
N PRO A 97 -13.50 -3.27 -18.76
CA PRO A 97 -13.98 -4.61 -18.46
C PRO A 97 -13.04 -5.76 -18.86
N PRO A 98 -12.23 -5.71 -19.95
CA PRO A 98 -11.33 -6.83 -20.28
C PRO A 98 -10.16 -7.00 -19.31
N VAL A 99 -9.70 -5.91 -18.67
CA VAL A 99 -8.72 -6.03 -17.57
C VAL A 99 -9.42 -6.72 -16.40
N LYS A 100 -10.64 -6.31 -16.09
CA LYS A 100 -11.49 -6.84 -15.01
C LYS A 100 -11.90 -8.32 -15.18
N THR A 101 -11.76 -8.90 -16.37
CA THR A 101 -12.14 -10.31 -16.64
C THR A 101 -11.00 -11.31 -16.53
N SER A 102 -9.74 -10.88 -16.68
CA SER A 102 -8.57 -11.75 -16.59
C SER A 102 -7.78 -11.51 -15.29
N THR A 103 -7.80 -12.50 -14.39
CA THR A 103 -7.20 -12.44 -13.04
C THR A 103 -5.70 -12.15 -12.95
N PRO A 104 -4.82 -12.72 -13.81
CA PRO A 104 -3.38 -12.50 -13.67
C PRO A 104 -3.03 -11.11 -14.19
N LEU A 105 -3.78 -10.63 -15.19
CA LEU A 105 -3.63 -9.33 -15.80
C LEU A 105 -4.11 -8.23 -14.84
N THR A 106 -5.23 -8.42 -14.12
CA THR A 106 -5.65 -7.47 -13.09
C THR A 106 -4.61 -7.37 -11.97
N LEU A 107 -4.11 -8.49 -11.46
CA LEU A 107 -3.08 -8.48 -10.41
C LEU A 107 -1.77 -7.85 -10.89
N LEU A 108 -1.36 -8.13 -12.14
CA LEU A 108 -0.18 -7.51 -12.73
C LEU A 108 -0.38 -6.00 -12.91
N VAL A 109 -1.52 -5.56 -13.46
CA VAL A 109 -1.83 -4.13 -13.63
C VAL A 109 -1.95 -3.44 -12.28
N LEU A 110 -2.52 -4.10 -11.27
CA LEU A 110 -2.57 -3.60 -9.90
C LEU A 110 -1.18 -3.49 -9.28
N ALA A 111 -0.31 -4.48 -9.48
CA ALA A 111 1.07 -4.44 -9.00
C ALA A 111 1.86 -3.30 -9.67
N VAL A 112 1.68 -3.13 -10.98
CA VAL A 112 2.27 -2.00 -11.73
C VAL A 112 1.73 -0.67 -11.23
N PHE A 113 0.42 -0.58 -10.97
CA PHE A 113 -0.19 0.62 -10.39
C PHE A 113 0.37 0.94 -9.00
N ILE A 114 0.51 -0.05 -8.12
CA ILE A 114 1.09 0.14 -6.78
C ILE A 114 2.55 0.57 -6.90
N LEU A 115 3.32 -0.02 -7.81
CA LEU A 115 4.72 0.33 -8.03
C LEU A 115 4.87 1.76 -8.55
N ASP A 116 4.07 2.15 -9.54
CA ASP A 116 4.06 3.50 -10.08
C ASP A 116 3.58 4.51 -9.02
N PHE A 117 2.55 4.16 -8.25
CA PHE A 117 2.08 4.98 -7.12
C PHE A 117 3.16 5.16 -6.05
N ALA A 118 3.93 4.10 -5.73
CA ALA A 118 5.04 4.16 -4.80
C ALA A 118 6.16 5.08 -5.30
N TYR A 119 6.45 5.06 -6.60
CA TYR A 119 7.43 5.97 -7.19
C TYR A 119 6.95 7.42 -7.19
N VAL A 120 5.70 7.69 -7.58
CA VAL A 120 5.11 9.04 -7.55
C VAL A 120 5.10 9.61 -6.14
N GLU A 121 4.73 8.80 -5.15
CA GLU A 121 4.75 9.19 -3.76
C GLU A 121 6.16 9.52 -3.26
N ALA A 122 7.13 8.64 -3.56
CA ALA A 122 8.54 8.88 -3.24
C ALA A 122 9.06 10.16 -3.90
N ALA A 123 8.74 10.38 -5.17
CA ALA A 123 9.12 11.57 -5.92
C ALA A 123 8.50 12.84 -5.31
N LEU A 124 7.22 12.82 -4.93
CA LEU A 124 6.56 13.91 -4.22
C LEU A 124 7.25 14.22 -2.89
N SER A 125 7.55 13.19 -2.11
CA SER A 125 8.24 13.34 -0.83
C SER A 125 9.61 13.98 -0.97
N VAL A 126 10.37 13.63 -2.02
CA VAL A 126 11.68 14.22 -2.31
C VAL A 126 11.55 15.66 -2.85
N ILE A 127 10.67 15.90 -3.82
CA ILE A 127 10.50 17.21 -4.47
C ILE A 127 10.00 18.28 -3.49
N TYR A 128 9.03 17.92 -2.63
CA TYR A 128 8.48 18.84 -1.63
C TYR A 128 9.19 18.76 -0.28
N GLU A 129 10.23 17.95 -0.15
CA GLU A 129 10.97 17.68 1.09
C GLU A 129 10.04 17.34 2.27
N THR A 130 9.00 16.53 2.03
CA THR A 130 8.00 16.17 3.03
C THR A 130 8.09 14.71 3.45
N TYR A 131 7.97 14.48 4.75
CA TYR A 131 7.82 13.16 5.35
C TYR A 131 6.35 12.71 5.44
N CYS A 132 5.41 13.54 4.98
CA CYS A 132 3.98 13.33 5.17
C CYS A 132 3.50 12.00 4.61
N ALA A 133 3.86 11.67 3.37
CA ALA A 133 3.39 10.46 2.71
C ALA A 133 3.93 9.18 3.38
N PHE A 134 5.23 9.15 3.66
CA PHE A 134 5.87 8.10 4.45
C PHE A 134 5.19 7.88 5.82
N MET A 135 4.93 8.96 6.55
CA MET A 135 4.27 8.92 7.86
C MET A 135 2.86 8.34 7.77
N THR A 136 2.06 8.79 6.80
CA THR A 136 0.70 8.32 6.59
C THR A 136 0.68 6.83 6.27
N ASN A 137 1.54 6.37 5.37
CA ASN A 137 1.63 4.96 4.99
C ASN A 137 2.08 4.09 6.16
N LEU A 138 3.07 4.53 6.93
CA LEU A 138 3.55 3.81 8.11
C LEU A 138 2.46 3.68 9.19
N ILE A 139 1.72 4.75 9.48
CA ILE A 139 0.62 4.71 10.45
C ILE A 139 -0.49 3.77 9.97
N CYS A 140 -0.82 3.81 8.67
CA CYS A 140 -1.84 2.94 8.08
C CYS A 140 -1.41 1.48 8.15
N LEU A 141 -0.14 1.17 7.84
CA LEU A 141 0.44 -0.16 7.93
C LEU A 141 0.38 -0.72 9.36
N LEU A 142 0.76 0.08 10.36
CA LEU A 142 0.67 -0.30 11.78
C LEU A 142 -0.78 -0.53 12.21
N THR A 143 -1.69 0.33 11.76
CA THR A 143 -3.13 0.20 12.07
C THR A 143 -3.72 -1.06 11.44
N CYS A 144 -3.38 -1.36 10.18
CA CYS A 144 -3.78 -2.61 9.53
C CYS A 144 -3.24 -3.83 10.29
N THR A 145 -1.97 -3.77 10.73
CA THR A 145 -1.34 -4.81 11.53
C THR A 145 -2.07 -5.00 12.87
N GLN A 146 -2.40 -3.91 13.56
CA GLN A 146 -3.18 -3.93 14.80
C GLN A 146 -4.56 -4.58 14.60
N ILE A 147 -5.28 -4.24 13.53
CA ILE A 147 -6.60 -4.81 13.23
C ILE A 147 -6.49 -6.31 12.92
N VAL A 148 -5.47 -6.72 12.17
CA VAL A 148 -5.20 -8.13 11.89
C VAL A 148 -4.90 -8.91 13.18
N ILE A 149 -4.09 -8.35 14.08
CA ILE A 149 -3.78 -8.96 15.38
C ILE A 149 -5.03 -9.05 16.26
N LEU A 150 -5.78 -7.94 16.40
CA LEU A 150 -7.02 -7.94 17.18
C LEU A 150 -8.04 -8.91 16.60
N SER A 151 -8.07 -9.10 15.28
CA SER A 151 -8.91 -10.09 14.64
C SER A 151 -8.53 -11.55 14.97
N MET A 152 -7.30 -11.79 15.46
CA MET A 152 -6.90 -13.11 16.00
C MET A 152 -7.39 -13.30 17.43
N THR A 153 -7.52 -12.22 18.18
CA THR A 153 -7.95 -12.27 19.56
C THR A 153 -9.45 -12.59 19.65
N LEU A 154 -9.86 -13.23 20.75
CA LEU A 154 -11.27 -13.52 21.05
C LEU A 154 -12.09 -12.27 21.39
N LEU A 155 -11.52 -11.07 21.26
CA LEU A 155 -12.21 -9.81 21.52
C LEU A 155 -13.15 -9.50 20.35
N ASP A 156 -14.42 -9.25 20.65
CA ASP A 156 -15.40 -8.85 19.64
C ASP A 156 -15.12 -7.41 19.17
N LEU A 157 -14.52 -7.30 17.97
CA LEU A 157 -14.17 -6.04 17.29
C LEU A 157 -15.35 -5.06 17.14
N THR A 158 -16.58 -5.57 17.12
CA THR A 158 -17.80 -4.78 16.90
C THR A 158 -18.44 -4.25 18.20
N THR A 159 -17.88 -4.58 19.37
CA THR A 159 -18.34 -4.01 20.63
C THR A 159 -17.83 -2.59 20.80
N ALA A 160 -18.55 -1.75 21.57
CA ALA A 160 -18.11 -0.39 21.88
C ALA A 160 -16.68 -0.37 22.47
N LEU A 161 -16.35 -1.38 23.29
CA LEU A 161 -15.00 -1.57 23.82
C LEU A 161 -13.97 -1.88 22.71
N GLY A 162 -14.29 -2.81 21.79
CA GLY A 162 -13.43 -3.15 20.67
C GLY A 162 -13.11 -1.95 19.77
N VAL A 163 -14.12 -1.14 19.47
CA VAL A 163 -13.95 0.10 18.67
C VAL A 163 -13.07 1.11 19.42
N LEU A 164 -13.27 1.30 20.72
CA LEU A 164 -12.42 2.18 21.54
C LEU A 164 -10.97 1.71 21.59
N ILE A 165 -10.72 0.40 21.67
CA ILE A 165 -9.36 -0.17 21.62
C ILE A 165 -8.71 0.07 20.25
N ILE A 166 -9.45 -0.11 19.15
CA ILE A 166 -8.93 0.16 17.80
C ILE A 166 -8.55 1.63 17.66
N PHE A 167 -9.44 2.54 18.05
CA PHE A 167 -9.21 3.98 17.96
C PHE A 167 -8.07 4.44 18.87
N SER A 168 -8.02 3.93 20.11
CA SER A 168 -6.93 4.21 21.04
C SER A 168 -5.59 3.71 20.49
N GLY A 169 -5.53 2.50 19.94
CA GLY A 169 -4.30 1.98 19.33
C GLY A 169 -3.88 2.76 18.09
N HIS A 170 -4.82 3.25 17.27
CA HIS A 170 -4.52 4.13 16.15
C HIS A 170 -3.87 5.44 16.62
N ILE A 171 -4.39 6.06 17.68
CA ILE A 171 -3.78 7.26 18.29
C ILE A 171 -2.37 6.95 18.80
N ILE A 172 -2.18 5.80 19.45
CA ILE A 172 -0.85 5.39 19.93
C ILE A 172 0.11 5.22 18.75
N ASN A 173 -0.30 4.56 17.66
CA ASN A 173 0.51 4.40 16.46
C ASN A 173 0.88 5.77 15.86
N TYR A 174 -0.08 6.70 15.80
CA TYR A 174 0.18 8.08 15.36
C TYR A 174 1.24 8.76 16.23
N VAL A 175 1.10 8.72 17.55
CA VAL A 175 2.05 9.36 18.49
C VAL A 175 3.43 8.73 18.39
N VAL A 176 3.53 7.40 18.33
CA VAL A 176 4.80 6.68 18.22
C VAL A 176 5.53 7.05 16.92
N VAL A 177 4.83 7.03 15.79
CA VAL A 177 5.41 7.38 14.49
C VAL A 177 5.81 8.86 14.43
N ALA A 178 4.96 9.75 14.93
CA ALA A 178 5.28 11.18 15.02
C ALA A 178 6.51 11.45 15.89
N ALA A 179 6.64 10.79 17.03
CA ALA A 179 7.80 10.92 17.92
C ALA A 179 9.08 10.33 17.29
N ALA A 180 8.99 9.16 16.66
CA ALA A 180 10.14 8.51 16.03
C ALA A 180 10.71 9.35 14.88
N VAL A 181 9.86 9.89 14.02
CA VAL A 181 10.33 10.69 12.88
C VAL A 181 10.82 12.07 13.32
N THR A 182 10.17 12.72 14.29
CA THR A 182 10.72 13.97 14.85
C THR A 182 12.11 13.75 15.47
N ALA A 183 12.32 12.64 16.20
CA ALA A 183 13.65 12.27 16.68
C ALA A 183 14.65 12.06 15.54
N SER A 184 14.26 11.39 14.45
CA SER A 184 15.15 11.18 13.29
C SER A 184 15.52 12.47 12.56
N ILE A 185 14.60 13.44 12.50
CA ILE A 185 14.85 14.75 11.89
C ILE A 185 15.81 15.56 12.77
N VAL A 186 15.61 15.52 14.09
CA VAL A 186 16.48 16.19 15.06
C VAL A 186 17.89 15.60 14.99
N ASP A 187 18.03 14.28 14.91
CA ASP A 187 19.34 13.63 14.76
C ASP A 187 20.05 14.08 13.48
N LYS A 188 19.37 14.01 12.32
CA LYS A 188 19.92 14.53 11.05
C LYS A 188 20.34 16.00 11.15
N ALA A 189 19.55 16.84 11.84
CA ALA A 189 19.86 18.25 12.03
C ALA A 189 21.05 18.50 12.96
N ILE A 190 21.28 17.63 13.96
CA ILE A 190 22.43 17.71 14.87
C ILE A 190 23.71 17.18 14.21
N THR A 191 23.62 16.16 13.35
CA THR A 191 24.79 15.61 12.65
C THR A 191 25.19 16.43 11.42
N ALA A 192 24.25 17.10 10.74
CA ALA A 192 24.53 17.97 9.60
C ALA A 192 25.60 19.07 9.84
N PRO A 193 25.68 19.76 11.01
CA PRO A 193 26.74 20.73 11.26
C PRO A 193 28.14 20.12 11.44
N GLN A 194 28.29 18.83 11.72
CA GLN A 194 29.62 18.23 11.91
C GLN A 194 30.37 17.93 10.60
N THR A 195 29.67 17.71 9.49
CA THR A 195 30.31 17.48 8.17
C THR A 195 30.90 18.74 7.55
N CYS A 196 30.42 19.94 7.92
CA CYS A 196 31.00 21.21 7.47
C CYS A 196 32.35 21.55 8.14
N ILE A 197 32.69 20.91 9.28
CA ILE A 197 33.93 21.21 10.03
C ILE A 197 35.08 20.27 9.66
N LEU A 198 34.79 19.09 9.08
CA LEU A 198 35.83 18.12 8.71
C LEU A 198 36.45 18.33 7.32
N HIS A 199 35.97 19.33 6.56
CA HIS A 199 36.43 19.66 5.20
C HIS A 199 37.15 21.01 5.09
N THR A 200 37.49 21.65 6.21
CA THR A 200 38.37 22.83 6.29
C THR A 200 39.68 22.48 6.98
#